data_AF-A0A957X814-F1
#
_entry.id   AF-A0A957X814-F1
#
_cell.length_a   1.000
_cell.length_b   1.000
_cell.length_c   1.000
_cell.angle_alpha   90.00
_cell.angle_beta   90.00
_cell.angle_gamma   90.00
#
_symmetry.space_group_name_H-M   'P 1'
#
loop_
_entity.id
_entity.type
_entity.pdbx_description
1 polymer ?
#
loop_
_entity_poly.entity_id
_entity_poly.type
_entity_poly.pdbx_seq_one_letter_code
_entity_poly.pdbx_strand_id
1 'polypeptide(L)'
;ECAGIIVAVGQDVTDFKVGDEVIAVSGVAHRTGCLANFVTLNSAFVAHKPQNLTFAEAATLPFDSLIAVDALHAIAKIKAGDRVLIHHAADEIGQFAMQVAQRAGAEIFVTERLEKQNFLQSQGIQRVMNAQTHDFAARILALTNSAGVDILLNTLSEEFIDTNLAVLAQDGYYIDLNFAGVQDRQKITQTRPDVHYAHYEFDVKDTLETRPDFVRTTLLHTVQEIEAGTFQPLPYTLFPITDVSSAFHFMAQGKNVGKVILALPTSARAPGNFGRNEPSELSINADSAYLITGGPDRLTLDIADWLVQQESRHLIMVARDGAISKLPKAAVHKLEAAGAQVVVIDADLSAPQDIERV
;
A
#
# COMPACT_ATOMS: atom_id res chain seq x y z
N GLU A 1 0.28 -5.48 -5.04
CA GLU A 1 -0.03 -6.93 -5.09
C GLU A 1 -1.46 -7.19 -4.63
N CYS A 2 -1.99 -8.39 -4.85
CA CYS A 2 -3.32 -8.79 -4.41
C CYS A 2 -3.44 -10.30 -4.20
N ALA A 3 -4.53 -10.71 -3.55
CA ALA A 3 -5.02 -12.07 -3.55
C ALA A 3 -6.50 -12.05 -3.98
N GLY A 4 -6.91 -12.95 -4.86
CA GLY A 4 -8.24 -12.92 -5.48
C GLY A 4 -8.60 -14.20 -6.22
N ILE A 5 -9.66 -14.14 -7.01
CA ILE A 5 -10.19 -15.28 -7.75
C ILE A 5 -10.10 -14.98 -9.24
N ILE A 6 -9.67 -15.96 -10.04
CA ILE A 6 -9.65 -15.82 -11.49
C ILE A 6 -11.07 -15.78 -12.05
N VAL A 7 -11.39 -14.71 -12.80
CA VAL A 7 -12.70 -14.53 -13.44
C VAL A 7 -12.66 -14.69 -14.97
N ALA A 8 -11.48 -14.60 -15.57
CA ALA A 8 -11.23 -14.79 -16.99
C ALA A 8 -9.78 -15.23 -17.19
N VAL A 9 -9.54 -16.04 -18.23
CA VAL A 9 -8.22 -16.58 -18.57
C VAL A 9 -7.95 -16.27 -20.04
N GLY A 10 -6.73 -15.83 -20.36
CA GLY A 10 -6.30 -15.59 -21.74
C GLY A 10 -6.20 -16.89 -22.54
N GLN A 11 -6.38 -16.82 -23.85
CA GLN A 11 -6.48 -18.00 -24.73
C GLN A 11 -5.28 -18.97 -24.62
N ASP A 12 -4.08 -18.43 -24.39
CA ASP A 12 -2.84 -19.22 -24.36
C ASP A 12 -2.40 -19.63 -22.93
N VAL A 13 -3.19 -19.27 -21.90
CA VAL A 13 -2.87 -19.59 -20.50
C VAL A 13 -3.50 -20.93 -20.13
N THR A 14 -2.67 -21.89 -19.75
CA THR A 14 -3.10 -23.28 -19.44
C THR A 14 -2.94 -23.68 -17.98
N ASP A 15 -2.12 -22.96 -17.22
CA ASP A 15 -1.83 -23.24 -15.80
C ASP A 15 -2.98 -22.84 -14.84
N PHE A 16 -4.01 -22.14 -15.35
CA PHE A 16 -5.05 -21.52 -14.55
C PHE A 16 -6.44 -21.71 -15.16
N LYS A 17 -7.47 -21.73 -14.30
CA LYS A 17 -8.88 -21.73 -14.72
C LYS A 17 -9.71 -20.74 -13.91
N VAL A 18 -10.87 -20.38 -14.45
CA VAL A 18 -11.87 -19.56 -13.75
C VAL A 18 -12.27 -20.25 -12.44
N GLY A 19 -12.30 -19.48 -11.36
CA GLY A 19 -12.62 -19.94 -10.01
C GLY A 19 -11.40 -20.29 -9.15
N ASP A 20 -10.19 -20.34 -9.72
CA ASP A 20 -8.99 -20.56 -8.92
C ASP A 20 -8.71 -19.38 -7.99
N GLU A 21 -8.38 -19.68 -6.73
CA GLU A 21 -7.85 -18.71 -5.78
C GLU A 21 -6.35 -18.48 -6.05
N VAL A 22 -5.94 -17.22 -6.16
CA VAL A 22 -4.57 -16.85 -6.54
C VAL A 22 -4.04 -15.70 -5.72
N ILE A 23 -2.72 -15.62 -5.65
CA ILE A 23 -1.96 -14.43 -5.28
C ILE A 23 -1.26 -13.87 -6.51
N ALA A 24 -1.07 -12.55 -6.55
CA ALA A 24 -0.44 -11.91 -7.69
C ALA A 24 0.31 -10.63 -7.33
N VAL A 25 1.39 -10.38 -8.07
CA VAL A 25 2.09 -9.10 -8.07
C VAL A 25 1.73 -8.32 -9.35
N SER A 26 1.41 -7.03 -9.22
CA SER A 26 1.14 -6.16 -10.37
C SER A 26 2.26 -5.15 -10.50
N GLY A 27 2.74 -4.96 -11.73
CA GLY A 27 3.62 -3.86 -12.09
C GLY A 27 2.96 -2.50 -11.86
N VAL A 28 3.80 -1.49 -11.59
CA VAL A 28 3.37 -0.08 -11.48
C VAL A 28 2.92 0.51 -12.84
N ALA A 29 3.10 -0.24 -13.93
CA ALA A 29 2.72 0.16 -15.29
C ALA A 29 1.20 0.26 -15.52
N HIS A 30 0.37 -0.39 -14.68
CA HIS A 30 -1.08 -0.20 -14.72
C HIS A 30 -1.45 0.98 -13.81
N ARG A 31 -2.08 2.02 -14.36
CA ARG A 31 -2.36 3.32 -13.70
C ARG A 31 -3.08 3.23 -12.33
N THR A 32 -3.65 2.09 -11.98
CA THR A 32 -4.37 1.83 -10.70
C THR A 32 -3.73 0.73 -9.84
N GLY A 33 -2.72 0.01 -10.35
CA GLY A 33 -2.13 -1.15 -9.69
C GLY A 33 -3.18 -2.18 -9.25
N CYS A 34 -3.00 -2.75 -8.06
CA CYS A 34 -3.92 -3.73 -7.46
C CYS A 34 -5.06 -3.11 -6.64
N LEU A 35 -5.15 -1.77 -6.51
CA LEU A 35 -6.23 -1.10 -5.79
C LEU A 35 -7.47 -0.99 -6.69
N ALA A 36 -7.99 -2.13 -7.13
CA ALA A 36 -9.09 -2.23 -8.08
C ALA A 36 -9.91 -3.51 -7.84
N ASN A 37 -11.16 -3.53 -8.30
CA ASN A 37 -12.02 -4.72 -8.25
C ASN A 37 -11.54 -5.83 -9.21
N PHE A 38 -10.89 -5.44 -10.30
CA PHE A 38 -10.33 -6.34 -11.30
C PHE A 38 -8.94 -5.86 -11.70
N VAL A 39 -8.03 -6.81 -11.85
CA VAL A 39 -6.70 -6.57 -12.40
C VAL A 39 -6.44 -7.63 -13.46
N THR A 40 -5.89 -7.20 -14.60
CA THR A 40 -5.46 -8.10 -15.68
C THR A 40 -3.95 -8.17 -15.63
N LEU A 41 -3.39 -9.37 -15.46
CA LEU A 41 -1.96 -9.60 -15.28
C LEU A 41 -1.48 -10.71 -16.21
N ASN A 42 -0.19 -10.68 -16.54
CA ASN A 42 0.48 -11.81 -17.16
C ASN A 42 0.47 -13.00 -16.18
N SER A 43 0.21 -14.21 -16.67
CA SER A 43 0.17 -15.42 -15.86
C SER A 43 1.49 -15.72 -15.14
N ALA A 44 2.63 -15.19 -15.61
CA ALA A 44 3.93 -15.30 -14.94
C ALA A 44 3.97 -14.59 -13.57
N PHE A 45 3.04 -13.66 -13.29
CA PHE A 45 3.01 -12.86 -12.06
C PHE A 45 1.93 -13.32 -11.08
N VAL A 46 1.38 -14.50 -11.33
CA VAL A 46 0.28 -15.11 -10.59
C VAL A 46 0.73 -16.48 -10.11
N ALA A 47 0.34 -16.85 -8.90
CA ALA A 47 0.48 -18.19 -8.36
C ALA A 47 -0.81 -18.59 -7.64
N HIS A 48 -1.07 -19.89 -7.51
CA HIS A 48 -2.17 -20.35 -6.67
C HIS A 48 -1.99 -19.87 -5.23
N LYS A 49 -3.09 -19.46 -4.62
CA LYS A 49 -3.11 -19.11 -3.21
C LYS A 49 -2.81 -20.36 -2.38
N PRO A 50 -1.93 -20.30 -1.36
CA PRO A 50 -1.77 -21.39 -0.42
C PRO A 50 -3.13 -21.82 0.16
N GLN A 51 -3.40 -23.12 0.16
CA GLN A 51 -4.73 -23.63 0.56
C GLN A 51 -5.03 -23.40 2.04
N ASN A 52 -3.98 -23.33 2.87
CA ASN A 52 -4.06 -23.14 4.31
C ASN A 52 -4.24 -21.68 4.76
N LEU A 53 -4.23 -20.71 3.83
CA LEU A 53 -4.34 -19.28 4.16
C LEU A 53 -5.69 -18.69 3.78
N THR A 54 -6.06 -17.60 4.44
CA THR A 54 -7.09 -16.67 3.98
C THR A 54 -6.56 -15.76 2.87
N PHE A 55 -7.44 -15.02 2.19
CA PHE A 55 -7.01 -14.01 1.20
C PHE A 55 -6.18 -12.88 1.82
N ALA A 56 -6.51 -12.46 3.05
CA ALA A 56 -5.77 -11.40 3.72
C ALA A 56 -4.34 -11.88 4.05
N GLU A 57 -4.20 -13.06 4.67
CA GLU A 57 -2.89 -13.65 4.93
C GLU A 57 -2.08 -13.85 3.64
N ALA A 58 -2.71 -14.38 2.58
CA ALA A 58 -2.01 -14.62 1.33
C ALA A 58 -1.59 -13.34 0.60
N ALA A 59 -2.32 -12.23 0.76
CA ALA A 59 -1.96 -10.93 0.21
C ALA A 59 -0.71 -10.30 0.88
N THR A 60 -0.21 -10.88 1.97
CA THR A 60 1.04 -10.46 2.60
C THR A 60 2.30 -10.97 1.90
N LEU A 61 2.18 -11.94 0.99
CA LEU A 61 3.32 -12.74 0.51
C LEU A 61 4.01 -12.21 -0.76
N PRO A 62 3.29 -11.86 -1.84
CA PRO A 62 3.89 -11.80 -3.18
C PRO A 62 5.11 -10.90 -3.29
N PHE A 63 4.95 -9.62 -2.93
CA PHE A 63 5.96 -8.60 -3.14
C PHE A 63 7.14 -8.72 -2.19
N ASP A 64 6.86 -8.91 -0.90
CA ASP A 64 7.88 -9.01 0.15
C ASP A 64 8.76 -10.24 -0.04
N SER A 65 8.18 -11.36 -0.50
CA SER A 65 8.95 -12.55 -0.81
C SER A 65 9.92 -12.35 -1.98
N LEU A 66 9.51 -11.63 -3.02
CA LEU A 66 10.36 -11.33 -4.17
C LEU A 66 11.58 -10.52 -3.73
N ILE A 67 11.36 -9.45 -2.96
CA ILE A 67 12.44 -8.58 -2.49
C ILE A 67 13.39 -9.34 -1.57
N ALA A 68 12.85 -10.00 -0.54
CA ALA A 68 13.67 -10.67 0.46
C ALA A 68 14.49 -11.83 -0.13
N VAL A 69 13.90 -12.64 -1.02
CA VAL A 69 14.59 -13.77 -1.67
C VAL A 69 15.65 -13.27 -2.65
N ASP A 70 15.37 -12.26 -3.47
CA ASP A 70 16.38 -11.73 -4.40
C ASP A 70 17.57 -11.11 -3.63
N ALA A 71 17.27 -10.26 -2.62
CA ALA A 71 18.29 -9.62 -1.82
C ALA A 71 19.17 -10.63 -1.08
N LEU A 72 18.57 -11.58 -0.36
CA LEU A 72 19.33 -12.49 0.49
C LEU A 72 19.92 -13.69 -0.27
N HIS A 73 19.18 -14.32 -1.19
CA HIS A 73 19.68 -15.49 -1.90
C HIS A 73 20.39 -15.17 -3.21
N ALA A 74 19.82 -14.32 -4.05
CA ALA A 74 20.41 -14.07 -5.38
C ALA A 74 21.60 -13.11 -5.31
N ILE A 75 21.49 -12.04 -4.51
CA ILE A 75 22.53 -11.00 -4.38
C ILE A 75 23.54 -11.39 -3.30
N ALA A 76 23.12 -11.49 -2.04
CA ALA A 76 24.03 -11.74 -0.92
C ALA A 76 24.48 -13.20 -0.77
N LYS A 77 23.75 -14.14 -1.37
CA LYS A 77 24.01 -15.59 -1.30
C LYS A 77 24.13 -16.09 0.15
N ILE A 78 23.17 -15.67 0.98
CA ILE A 78 23.09 -15.98 2.40
C ILE A 78 23.27 -17.49 2.66
N LYS A 79 24.06 -17.81 3.67
CA LYS A 79 24.34 -19.18 4.13
C LYS A 79 24.33 -19.27 5.65
N ALA A 80 24.33 -20.50 6.15
CA ALA A 80 24.38 -20.76 7.57
C ALA A 80 25.64 -20.15 8.20
N GLY A 81 25.45 -19.47 9.33
CA GLY A 81 26.51 -18.77 10.06
C GLY A 81 26.80 -17.35 9.59
N ASP A 82 26.22 -16.88 8.46
CA ASP A 82 26.30 -15.46 8.11
C ASP A 82 25.60 -14.62 9.18
N ARG A 83 26.12 -13.42 9.44
CA ARG A 83 25.49 -12.42 10.31
C ARG A 83 24.78 -11.40 9.44
N VAL A 84 23.47 -11.25 9.63
CA VAL A 84 22.65 -10.32 8.86
C VAL A 84 22.09 -9.21 9.74
N LEU A 85 22.25 -7.96 9.31
CA LEU A 85 21.59 -6.79 9.88
C LEU A 85 20.39 -6.40 9.00
N ILE A 86 19.20 -6.38 9.59
CA ILE A 86 17.96 -5.99 8.91
C ILE A 86 17.43 -4.71 9.59
N HIS A 87 17.41 -3.61 8.84
CA HIS A 87 16.80 -2.37 9.30
C HIS A 87 15.26 -2.41 9.15
N HIS A 88 14.55 -1.68 10.01
CA HIS A 88 13.08 -1.67 10.13
C HIS A 88 12.45 -3.07 10.08
N ALA A 89 12.97 -3.99 10.89
CA ALA A 89 12.61 -5.41 10.77
C ALA A 89 11.14 -5.74 11.11
N ALA A 90 10.39 -4.83 11.75
CA ALA A 90 8.97 -5.03 12.00
C ALA A 90 8.09 -4.73 10.78
N ASP A 91 8.63 -4.09 9.75
CA ASP A 91 7.93 -3.77 8.51
C ASP A 91 7.88 -4.98 7.57
N GLU A 92 7.08 -4.92 6.50
CA GLU A 92 6.74 -6.06 5.65
C GLU A 92 7.95 -6.80 5.05
N ILE A 93 8.89 -6.08 4.43
CA ILE A 93 10.11 -6.68 3.86
C ILE A 93 11.00 -7.25 4.98
N GLY A 94 11.12 -6.53 6.10
CA GLY A 94 11.93 -6.95 7.24
C GLY A 94 11.43 -8.25 7.86
N GLN A 95 10.11 -8.39 8.00
CA GLN A 95 9.48 -9.60 8.50
C GLN A 95 9.73 -10.80 7.59
N PHE A 96 9.62 -10.64 6.27
CA PHE A 96 9.92 -11.73 5.34
C PHE A 96 11.42 -12.06 5.30
N ALA A 97 12.28 -11.05 5.27
CA ALA A 97 13.73 -11.20 5.29
C ALA A 97 14.22 -11.97 6.54
N MET A 98 13.62 -11.72 7.70
CA MET A 98 13.92 -12.51 8.91
C MET A 98 13.60 -14.00 8.72
N GLN A 99 12.48 -14.35 8.11
CA GLN A 99 12.13 -15.76 7.86
C GLN A 99 13.14 -16.43 6.91
N VAL A 100 13.55 -15.73 5.85
CA VAL A 100 14.60 -16.20 4.93
C VAL A 100 15.93 -16.40 5.67
N ALA A 101 16.35 -15.43 6.48
CA ALA A 101 17.58 -15.51 7.27
C ALA A 101 17.55 -16.64 8.32
N GLN A 102 16.42 -16.81 9.02
CA GLN A 102 16.23 -17.89 9.99
C GLN A 102 16.36 -19.26 9.32
N ARG A 103 15.69 -19.42 8.17
CA ARG A 103 15.76 -20.64 7.36
C ARG A 103 17.19 -20.93 6.88
N ALA A 104 17.93 -19.89 6.48
CA ALA A 104 19.32 -20.03 6.07
C ALA A 104 20.26 -20.42 7.23
N GLY A 105 19.82 -20.30 8.49
CA GLY A 105 20.67 -20.52 9.66
C GLY A 105 21.62 -19.36 9.94
N ALA A 106 21.23 -18.13 9.55
CA ALA A 106 22.00 -16.92 9.79
C ALA A 106 21.79 -16.38 11.21
N GLU A 107 22.78 -15.67 11.73
CA GLU A 107 22.68 -14.91 12.97
C GLU A 107 22.05 -13.54 12.69
N ILE A 108 20.87 -13.31 13.25
CA ILE A 108 20.07 -12.13 12.93
C ILE A 108 20.31 -11.01 13.95
N PHE A 109 20.58 -9.82 13.42
CA PHE A 109 20.58 -8.52 14.08
C PHE A 109 19.50 -7.67 13.44
N VAL A 110 18.73 -6.96 14.24
CA VAL A 110 17.67 -6.09 13.72
C VAL A 110 17.70 -4.73 14.36
N THR A 111 17.30 -3.72 13.59
CA THR A 111 16.93 -2.42 14.17
C THR A 111 15.47 -2.14 13.94
N GLU A 112 14.85 -1.45 14.89
CA GLU A 112 13.49 -0.95 14.76
C GLU A 112 13.28 0.28 15.65
N ARG A 113 12.26 1.08 15.34
CA ARG A 113 11.77 2.15 16.23
C ARG A 113 11.35 1.58 17.57
N LEU A 114 11.59 2.33 18.65
CA LEU A 114 11.37 1.88 20.02
C LEU A 114 9.96 1.33 20.23
N GLU A 115 8.94 1.92 19.60
CA GLU A 115 7.54 1.51 19.79
C GLU A 115 7.25 0.11 19.24
N LYS A 116 8.06 -0.39 18.29
CA LYS A 116 7.87 -1.67 17.61
C LYS A 116 8.87 -2.76 18.06
N GLN A 117 9.86 -2.43 18.89
CA GLN A 117 10.87 -3.41 19.34
C GLN A 117 10.30 -4.55 20.18
N ASN A 118 9.31 -4.28 21.04
CA ASN A 118 8.66 -5.30 21.86
C ASN A 118 7.99 -6.39 21.01
N PHE A 119 7.51 -6.03 19.82
CA PHE A 119 6.95 -6.99 18.88
C PHE A 119 8.03 -7.94 18.33
N LEU A 120 9.20 -7.43 17.94
CA LEU A 120 10.31 -8.28 17.47
C LEU A 120 10.82 -9.20 18.59
N GLN A 121 10.87 -8.70 19.83
CA GLN A 121 11.25 -9.50 20.99
C GLN A 121 10.24 -10.61 21.29
N SER A 122 8.93 -10.38 21.08
CA SER A 122 7.91 -11.41 21.27
C SER A 122 7.99 -12.53 20.22
N GLN A 123 8.61 -12.27 19.06
CA GLN A 123 8.99 -13.27 18.06
C GLN A 123 10.28 -14.03 18.42
N GLY A 124 10.88 -13.76 19.59
CA GLY A 124 12.10 -14.42 20.05
C GLY A 124 13.40 -13.80 19.54
N ILE A 125 13.34 -12.65 18.85
CA ILE A 125 14.54 -11.95 18.38
C ILE A 125 15.21 -11.24 19.56
N GLN A 126 16.44 -11.66 19.88
CA GLN A 126 17.16 -11.12 21.04
C GLN A 126 17.99 -9.87 20.72
N ARG A 127 18.49 -9.75 19.48
CA ARG A 127 19.42 -8.69 19.06
C ARG A 127 18.67 -7.55 18.38
N VAL A 128 17.79 -6.89 19.13
CA VAL A 128 16.98 -5.75 18.68
C VAL A 128 17.62 -4.44 19.14
N MET A 129 17.85 -3.51 18.22
CA MET A 129 18.46 -2.20 18.46
C MET A 129 17.58 -1.05 17.93
N ASN A 130 17.88 0.18 18.33
CA ASN A 130 17.13 1.36 17.88
C ASN A 130 17.54 1.78 16.46
N ALA A 131 16.55 1.89 15.56
CA ALA A 131 16.75 2.38 14.19
C ALA A 131 16.91 3.91 14.11
N GLN A 132 16.63 4.64 15.21
CA GLN A 132 16.66 6.12 15.25
C GLN A 132 17.98 6.68 15.81
N THR A 133 18.90 5.82 16.24
CA THR A 133 20.21 6.24 16.78
C THR A 133 21.33 5.46 16.12
N HIS A 134 22.55 5.99 16.15
CA HIS A 134 23.72 5.31 15.60
C HIS A 134 24.27 4.22 16.54
N ASP A 135 23.68 4.05 17.73
CA ASP A 135 24.21 3.18 18.79
C ASP A 135 24.17 1.69 18.43
N PHE A 136 23.34 1.30 17.45
CA PHE A 136 23.30 -0.08 16.97
C PHE A 136 24.68 -0.53 16.49
N ALA A 137 25.50 0.38 15.94
CA ALA A 137 26.81 0.02 15.43
C ALA A 137 27.77 -0.44 16.53
N ALA A 138 27.89 0.34 17.60
CA ALA A 138 28.70 -0.03 18.75
C ALA A 138 28.21 -1.34 19.38
N ARG A 139 26.88 -1.54 19.44
CA ARG A 139 26.29 -2.77 19.98
C ARG A 139 26.60 -4.00 19.13
N ILE A 140 26.48 -3.90 17.81
CA ILE A 140 26.79 -4.98 16.88
C ILE A 140 28.28 -5.34 16.96
N LEU A 141 29.17 -4.34 16.91
CA LEU A 141 30.60 -4.59 17.03
C LEU A 141 30.95 -5.26 18.36
N ALA A 142 30.33 -4.86 19.47
CA ALA A 142 30.53 -5.53 20.76
C ALA A 142 30.04 -6.99 20.75
N LEU A 143 28.89 -7.27 20.14
CA LEU A 143 28.33 -8.64 20.05
C LEU A 143 29.10 -9.54 19.08
N THR A 144 29.83 -8.95 18.13
CA THR A 144 30.53 -9.66 17.06
C THR A 144 32.05 -9.66 17.23
N ASN A 145 32.57 -9.25 18.40
CA ASN A 145 34.01 -9.09 18.64
C ASN A 145 34.70 -8.25 17.56
N SER A 146 34.07 -7.15 17.19
CA SER A 146 34.49 -6.21 16.13
C SER A 146 34.49 -6.77 14.70
N ALA A 147 34.01 -7.98 14.48
CA ALA A 147 33.97 -8.57 13.14
C ALA A 147 32.81 -8.07 12.28
N GLY A 148 31.78 -7.43 12.87
CA GLY A 148 30.68 -6.83 12.12
C GLY A 148 29.65 -7.84 11.59
N VAL A 149 28.90 -7.44 10.56
CA VAL A 149 27.89 -8.24 9.87
C VAL A 149 28.28 -8.51 8.42
N ASP A 150 27.95 -9.68 7.92
CA ASP A 150 28.31 -10.13 6.58
C ASP A 150 27.31 -9.59 5.52
N ILE A 151 26.06 -9.36 5.94
CA ILE A 151 24.97 -8.85 5.08
C ILE A 151 24.22 -7.73 5.80
N LEU A 152 23.95 -6.65 5.08
CA LEU A 152 23.14 -5.52 5.54
C LEU A 152 21.97 -5.27 4.57
N LEU A 153 20.74 -5.33 5.07
CA LEU A 153 19.55 -4.84 4.37
C LEU A 153 19.22 -3.43 4.90
N ASN A 154 19.53 -2.41 4.09
CA ASN A 154 19.37 -1.02 4.47
C ASN A 154 18.02 -0.43 4.01
N THR A 155 17.34 0.21 4.96
CA THR A 155 16.15 1.04 4.75
C THR A 155 16.26 2.37 5.51
N LEU A 156 17.44 2.69 6.04
CA LEU A 156 17.70 3.94 6.75
C LEU A 156 18.13 5.03 5.75
N SER A 157 17.95 6.28 6.16
CA SER A 157 18.35 7.48 5.45
C SER A 157 19.87 7.56 5.22
N GLU A 158 20.27 8.44 4.32
CA GLU A 158 21.68 8.66 3.95
C GLU A 158 22.59 9.06 5.11
N GLU A 159 22.05 9.62 6.19
CA GLU A 159 22.81 10.00 7.39
C GLU A 159 23.39 8.77 8.12
N PHE A 160 22.82 7.59 7.92
CA PHE A 160 23.30 6.34 8.51
C PHE A 160 24.34 5.61 7.65
N ILE A 161 24.67 6.09 6.46
CA ILE A 161 25.62 5.43 5.54
C ILE A 161 26.94 5.10 6.25
N ASP A 162 27.58 6.08 6.90
CA ASP A 162 28.89 5.87 7.51
C ASP A 162 28.80 4.89 8.70
N THR A 163 27.66 4.86 9.40
CA THR A 163 27.40 3.94 10.51
C THR A 163 27.18 2.51 10.01
N ASN A 164 26.42 2.36 8.93
CA ASN A 164 26.19 1.10 8.24
C ASN A 164 27.49 0.52 7.67
N LEU A 165 28.32 1.37 7.05
CA LEU A 165 29.63 0.97 6.55
C LEU A 165 30.58 0.58 7.68
N ALA A 166 30.48 1.19 8.87
CA ALA A 166 31.34 0.84 10.00
C ALA A 166 31.01 -0.55 10.60
N VAL A 167 29.79 -1.05 10.43
CA VAL A 167 29.37 -2.36 10.97
C VAL A 167 29.53 -3.51 9.98
N LEU A 168 29.70 -3.22 8.70
CA LEU A 168 29.90 -4.25 7.68
C LEU A 168 31.28 -4.90 7.82
N ALA A 169 31.29 -6.23 7.84
CA ALA A 169 32.48 -7.04 7.75
C ALA A 169 33.24 -6.79 6.44
N GLN A 170 34.48 -7.27 6.37
CA GLN A 170 35.23 -7.29 5.12
C GLN A 170 34.50 -8.17 4.09
N ASP A 171 34.46 -7.72 2.82
CA ASP A 171 33.74 -8.39 1.73
C ASP A 171 32.22 -8.55 1.98
N GLY A 172 31.66 -7.75 2.90
CA GLY A 172 30.24 -7.77 3.24
C GLY A 172 29.34 -7.18 2.15
N TYR A 173 28.05 -7.53 2.19
CA TYR A 173 27.03 -7.04 1.25
C TYR A 173 26.23 -5.90 1.85
N TYR A 174 26.30 -4.72 1.22
CA TYR A 174 25.41 -3.60 1.48
C TYR A 174 24.29 -3.61 0.45
N ILE A 175 23.09 -4.01 0.85
CA ILE A 175 21.91 -4.01 -0.01
C ILE A 175 20.99 -2.87 0.41
N ASP A 176 20.89 -1.86 -0.44
CA ASP A 176 20.05 -0.68 -0.21
C ASP A 176 18.65 -0.89 -0.79
N LEU A 177 17.63 -0.90 0.07
CA LEU A 177 16.22 -1.14 -0.27
C LEU A 177 15.38 0.17 -0.28
N ASN A 178 16.03 1.34 -0.22
CA ASN A 178 15.34 2.62 -0.21
C ASN A 178 14.74 2.95 -1.59
N PHE A 179 13.41 3.00 -1.69
CA PHE A 179 12.71 3.35 -2.93
C PHE A 179 12.71 4.85 -3.28
N ALA A 180 13.00 5.73 -2.32
CA ALA A 180 12.83 7.18 -2.47
C ALA A 180 14.13 7.93 -2.88
N GLY A 181 15.23 7.22 -3.10
CA GLY A 181 16.49 7.81 -3.51
C GLY A 181 17.66 6.84 -3.40
N VAL A 182 18.42 6.74 -4.48
CA VAL A 182 19.65 5.94 -4.55
C VAL A 182 20.70 6.62 -3.69
N GLN A 183 21.22 5.92 -2.68
CA GLN A 183 22.39 6.42 -1.95
C GLN A 183 23.59 6.55 -2.89
N ASP A 184 24.47 7.53 -2.64
CA ASP A 184 25.62 7.78 -3.50
C ASP A 184 26.56 6.57 -3.54
N ARG A 185 26.37 5.75 -4.58
CA ARG A 185 27.16 4.54 -4.85
C ARG A 185 28.65 4.85 -4.95
N GLN A 186 29.02 6.00 -5.52
CA GLN A 186 30.41 6.39 -5.64
C GLN A 186 31.00 6.66 -4.26
N LYS A 187 30.27 7.39 -3.41
CA LYS A 187 30.68 7.61 -2.01
C LYS A 187 30.89 6.29 -1.27
N ILE A 188 29.93 5.36 -1.33
CA ILE A 188 30.03 4.06 -0.66
C ILE A 188 31.25 3.26 -1.14
N THR A 189 31.41 3.15 -2.47
CA THR A 189 32.50 2.38 -3.08
C THR A 189 33.88 3.01 -2.81
N GLN A 190 33.96 4.35 -2.67
CA GLN A 190 35.20 5.03 -2.31
C GLN A 190 35.56 4.84 -0.83
N THR A 191 34.57 4.87 0.07
CA THR A 191 34.78 4.72 1.52
C THR A 191 35.09 3.27 1.91
N ARG A 192 34.41 2.30 1.30
CA ARG A 192 34.60 0.86 1.52
C ARG A 192 34.70 0.14 0.17
N PRO A 193 35.88 0.15 -0.49
CA PRO A 193 36.05 -0.52 -1.78
C PRO A 193 35.97 -2.05 -1.69
N ASP A 194 36.04 -2.61 -0.49
CA ASP A 194 35.93 -4.03 -0.21
C ASP A 194 34.48 -4.53 -0.10
N VAL A 195 33.48 -3.65 0.12
CA VAL A 195 32.09 -4.11 0.27
C VAL A 195 31.36 -4.20 -1.07
N HIS A 196 30.45 -5.15 -1.16
CA HIS A 196 29.57 -5.33 -2.30
C HIS A 196 28.32 -4.47 -2.13
N TYR A 197 28.28 -3.30 -2.78
CA TYR A 197 27.09 -2.46 -2.80
C TYR A 197 26.13 -2.85 -3.94
N ALA A 198 24.88 -3.12 -3.58
CA ALA A 198 23.77 -3.27 -4.50
C ALA A 198 22.63 -2.34 -4.07
N HIS A 199 22.24 -1.43 -4.97
CA HIS A 199 20.98 -0.72 -4.81
C HIS A 199 19.89 -1.58 -5.42
N TYR A 200 18.91 -1.97 -4.61
CA TYR A 200 17.82 -2.82 -5.02
C TYR A 200 16.57 -1.98 -5.26
N GLU A 201 16.48 -1.45 -6.47
CA GLU A 201 15.19 -0.99 -6.99
C GLU A 201 14.45 -2.24 -7.45
N PHE A 202 13.47 -2.70 -6.64
CA PHE A 202 12.39 -3.48 -7.23
C PHE A 202 11.53 -2.51 -8.04
N ASP A 203 12.03 -2.09 -9.20
CA ASP A 203 11.15 -1.54 -10.21
C ASP A 203 10.29 -2.72 -10.67
N VAL A 204 9.05 -2.73 -10.15
CA VAL A 204 8.07 -3.73 -10.46
C VAL A 204 7.84 -3.79 -11.97
N LYS A 205 7.98 -2.68 -12.70
CA LYS A 205 7.86 -2.70 -14.16
C LYS A 205 9.04 -3.43 -14.80
N ASP A 206 10.28 -2.99 -14.52
CA ASP A 206 11.46 -3.55 -15.16
C ASP A 206 11.70 -5.01 -14.77
N THR A 207 11.50 -5.39 -13.51
CA THR A 207 11.68 -6.78 -13.07
C THR A 207 10.62 -7.70 -13.67
N LEU A 208 9.36 -7.26 -13.75
CA LEU A 208 8.31 -8.06 -14.38
C LEU A 208 8.55 -8.22 -15.89
N GLU A 209 9.04 -7.18 -16.56
CA GLU A 209 9.33 -7.22 -18.00
C GLU A 209 10.61 -8.03 -18.31
N THR A 210 11.67 -7.90 -17.51
CA THR A 210 13.00 -8.49 -17.81
C THR A 210 13.26 -9.84 -17.16
N ARG A 211 12.61 -10.16 -16.03
CA ARG A 211 12.82 -11.39 -15.25
C ARG A 211 11.51 -12.10 -14.85
N PRO A 212 10.58 -12.37 -15.79
CA PRO A 212 9.31 -13.01 -15.47
C PRO A 212 9.46 -14.42 -14.84
N ASP A 213 10.48 -15.18 -15.25
CA ASP A 213 10.76 -16.51 -14.69
C ASP A 213 11.17 -16.46 -13.22
N PHE A 214 11.93 -15.44 -12.83
CA PHE A 214 12.30 -15.22 -11.43
C PHE A 214 11.06 -14.96 -10.58
N VAL A 215 10.14 -14.11 -11.08
CA VAL A 215 8.89 -13.79 -10.37
C VAL A 215 8.05 -15.05 -10.21
N ARG A 216 7.81 -15.79 -11.30
CA ARG A 216 7.03 -17.03 -11.27
C ARG A 216 7.62 -18.06 -10.31
N THR A 217 8.93 -18.31 -10.42
CA THR A 217 9.62 -19.31 -9.60
C THR A 217 9.59 -18.93 -8.12
N THR A 218 9.79 -17.66 -7.80
CA THR A 218 9.78 -17.17 -6.42
C THR A 218 8.38 -17.27 -5.82
N LEU A 219 7.33 -16.87 -6.54
CA LEU A 219 5.95 -17.00 -6.05
C LEU A 219 5.59 -18.48 -5.80
N LEU A 220 5.92 -19.38 -6.72
CA LEU A 220 5.67 -20.81 -6.56
C LEU A 220 6.43 -21.40 -5.36
N HIS A 221 7.70 -21.04 -5.20
CA HIS A 221 8.49 -21.47 -4.05
C HIS A 221 7.92 -20.93 -2.74
N THR A 222 7.57 -19.65 -2.67
CA THR A 222 6.94 -19.04 -1.49
C THR A 222 5.66 -19.75 -1.10
N VAL A 223 4.80 -20.11 -2.07
CA VAL A 223 3.57 -20.89 -1.82
C VAL A 223 3.91 -22.25 -1.22
N GLN A 224 4.86 -22.98 -1.80
CA GLN A 224 5.30 -24.29 -1.29
C GLN A 224 5.82 -24.21 0.15
N GLU A 225 6.60 -23.19 0.47
CA GLU A 225 7.17 -23.00 1.80
C GLU A 225 6.11 -22.62 2.85
N ILE A 226 5.11 -21.83 2.46
CA ILE A 226 3.96 -21.52 3.31
C ILE A 226 3.12 -22.78 3.58
N GLU A 227 2.90 -23.63 2.57
CA GLU A 227 2.16 -24.88 2.72
C GLU A 227 2.94 -25.92 3.54
N ALA A 228 4.27 -25.93 3.43
CA ALA A 228 5.15 -26.73 4.26
C ALA A 228 5.29 -26.19 5.71
N GLY A 229 4.81 -24.97 5.98
CA GLY A 229 4.88 -24.31 7.28
C GLY A 229 6.26 -23.77 7.65
N THR A 230 7.20 -23.73 6.71
CA THR A 230 8.55 -23.20 6.91
C THR A 230 8.57 -21.67 6.86
N PHE A 231 7.70 -21.08 6.04
CA PHE A 231 7.34 -19.67 6.08
C PHE A 231 5.92 -19.49 6.61
N GLN A 232 5.64 -18.29 7.08
CA GLN A 232 4.38 -17.87 7.67
C GLN A 232 3.91 -16.56 7.00
N PRO A 233 2.58 -16.33 6.90
CA PRO A 233 2.06 -15.04 6.48
C PRO A 233 2.53 -13.93 7.42
N LEU A 234 2.73 -12.73 6.88
CA LEU A 234 3.20 -11.61 7.68
C LEU A 234 2.07 -11.12 8.61
N PRO A 235 2.41 -10.51 9.75
CA PRO A 235 1.45 -9.69 10.49
C PRO A 235 0.83 -8.65 9.56
N TYR A 236 -0.46 -8.37 9.75
CA TYR A 236 -1.13 -7.36 8.95
C TYR A 236 -2.21 -6.61 9.72
N THR A 237 -2.49 -5.38 9.28
CA THR A 237 -3.64 -4.59 9.70
C THR A 237 -4.62 -4.48 8.55
N LEU A 238 -5.87 -4.88 8.80
CA LEU A 238 -6.92 -4.93 7.78
C LEU A 238 -7.81 -3.69 7.86
N PHE A 239 -8.00 -3.03 6.72
CA PHE A 239 -8.97 -1.97 6.53
C PHE A 239 -9.95 -2.37 5.43
N PRO A 240 -11.24 -2.04 5.52
CA PRO A 240 -12.14 -2.17 4.37
C PRO A 240 -11.73 -1.16 3.29
N ILE A 241 -11.91 -1.50 2.01
CA ILE A 241 -11.60 -0.59 0.89
C ILE A 241 -12.38 0.74 0.98
N THR A 242 -13.52 0.74 1.64
CA THR A 242 -14.34 1.93 1.89
C THR A 242 -13.71 2.91 2.87
N ASP A 243 -12.68 2.48 3.62
CA ASP A 243 -11.95 3.28 4.59
C ASP A 243 -10.47 3.43 4.19
N VAL A 244 -10.24 3.62 2.88
CA VAL A 244 -8.91 3.77 2.29
C VAL A 244 -8.13 4.93 2.93
N SER A 245 -8.80 6.05 3.22
CA SER A 245 -8.15 7.22 3.83
C SER A 245 -7.55 6.90 5.20
N SER A 246 -8.24 6.14 6.05
CA SER A 246 -7.72 5.73 7.35
C SER A 246 -6.55 4.76 7.22
N ALA A 247 -6.59 3.86 6.23
CA ALA A 247 -5.48 2.95 5.95
C ALA A 247 -4.19 3.71 5.56
N PHE A 248 -4.30 4.68 4.65
CA PHE A 248 -3.16 5.52 4.26
C PHE A 248 -2.68 6.41 5.40
N HIS A 249 -3.58 6.96 6.22
CA HIS A 249 -3.19 7.74 7.40
C HIS A 249 -2.46 6.87 8.43
N PHE A 250 -2.95 5.65 8.68
CA PHE A 250 -2.31 4.69 9.57
C PHE A 250 -0.89 4.33 9.10
N MET A 251 -0.74 4.04 7.80
CA MET A 251 0.55 3.77 7.17
C MET A 251 1.51 4.96 7.26
N ALA A 252 1.03 6.19 6.99
CA ALA A 252 1.85 7.40 7.05
C ALA A 252 2.41 7.69 8.46
N GLN A 253 1.78 7.17 9.52
CA GLN A 253 2.29 7.28 10.89
C GLN A 253 3.44 6.29 11.19
N GLY A 254 3.73 5.34 10.30
CA GLY A 254 4.78 4.32 10.49
C GLY A 254 4.51 3.36 11.66
N LYS A 255 3.25 3.24 12.08
CA LYS A 255 2.82 2.40 13.21
C LYS A 255 2.50 0.96 12.82
N ASN A 256 2.40 0.67 11.53
CA ASN A 256 2.16 -0.68 11.05
C ASN A 256 3.29 -1.61 11.46
N VAL A 257 2.90 -2.83 11.81
CA VAL A 257 3.75 -4.00 11.93
C VAL A 257 3.32 -4.92 10.80
N GLY A 258 4.27 -5.27 9.93
CA GLY A 258 4.00 -5.93 8.66
C GLY A 258 3.07 -5.10 7.76
N LYS A 259 2.14 -5.80 7.11
CA LYS A 259 1.39 -5.32 5.94
C LYS A 259 0.14 -4.51 6.33
N VAL A 260 -0.19 -3.45 5.58
CA VAL A 260 -1.53 -2.84 5.60
C VAL A 260 -2.33 -3.39 4.42
N ILE A 261 -3.49 -3.97 4.68
CA ILE A 261 -4.32 -4.64 3.66
C ILE A 261 -5.66 -3.92 3.53
N LEU A 262 -6.07 -3.68 2.28
CA LEU A 262 -7.40 -3.21 1.94
C LEU A 262 -8.27 -4.39 1.48
N ALA A 263 -9.32 -4.70 2.24
CA ALA A 263 -10.28 -5.75 1.92
C ALA A 263 -11.43 -5.23 1.06
N LEU A 264 -11.66 -5.88 -0.07
CA LEU A 264 -12.86 -5.67 -0.89
C LEU A 264 -14.09 -6.35 -0.24
N PRO A 265 -15.29 -5.75 -0.33
CA PRO A 265 -16.51 -6.32 0.24
C PRO A 265 -16.82 -7.71 -0.33
N THR A 266 -17.25 -8.62 0.53
CA THR A 266 -17.60 -10.01 0.17
C THR A 266 -18.78 -10.08 -0.83
N SER A 267 -19.63 -9.06 -0.90
CA SER A 267 -20.74 -8.96 -1.87
C SER A 267 -20.28 -8.81 -3.32
N ALA A 268 -19.00 -8.50 -3.56
CA ALA A 268 -18.38 -8.54 -4.89
C ALA A 268 -18.04 -9.97 -5.36
N ARG A 269 -18.36 -11.02 -4.59
CA ARG A 269 -18.02 -12.42 -4.91
C ARG A 269 -19.07 -13.18 -5.71
N ALA A 270 -20.22 -12.59 -6.05
CA ALA A 270 -21.22 -13.24 -6.89
C ALA A 270 -20.85 -13.08 -8.38
N PRO A 271 -20.60 -14.16 -9.14
CA PRO A 271 -20.42 -14.08 -10.58
C PRO A 271 -21.69 -13.48 -11.21
N GLY A 272 -21.53 -12.34 -11.90
CA GLY A 272 -22.63 -11.72 -12.66
C GLY A 272 -23.35 -10.55 -12.00
N ASN A 273 -22.96 -10.11 -10.79
CA ASN A 273 -23.46 -8.86 -10.21
C ASN A 273 -22.33 -7.85 -9.96
N PHE A 274 -21.44 -7.71 -10.95
CA PHE A 274 -20.50 -6.61 -10.99
C PHE A 274 -21.21 -5.44 -11.65
N GLY A 275 -21.98 -4.71 -10.85
CA GLY A 275 -22.36 -3.37 -11.23
C GLY A 275 -21.06 -2.66 -11.61
N ARG A 276 -20.87 -2.39 -12.90
CA ARG A 276 -20.06 -1.25 -13.29
C ARG A 276 -20.74 -0.08 -12.58
N ASN A 277 -20.23 0.31 -11.42
CA ASN A 277 -20.20 1.72 -11.14
C ASN A 277 -19.13 2.27 -12.11
N GLU A 278 -19.49 2.34 -13.41
CA GLU A 278 -19.11 3.54 -14.16
C GLU A 278 -19.51 4.69 -13.23
N PRO A 279 -18.73 5.78 -13.11
CA PRO A 279 -19.23 6.95 -12.40
C PRO A 279 -20.61 7.18 -13.00
N SER A 280 -21.65 6.87 -12.23
CA SER A 280 -23.02 6.98 -12.72
C SER A 280 -23.10 8.45 -13.04
N GLU A 281 -23.12 8.80 -14.33
CA GLU A 281 -23.32 10.18 -14.74
C GLU A 281 -24.47 10.67 -13.88
N LEU A 282 -24.20 11.69 -13.06
CA LEU A 282 -25.12 12.07 -12.01
C LEU A 282 -26.45 12.41 -12.68
N SER A 283 -27.41 11.49 -12.61
CA SER A 283 -28.65 11.63 -13.35
C SER A 283 -29.55 12.55 -12.55
N ILE A 284 -29.63 13.80 -12.98
CA ILE A 284 -30.55 14.77 -12.42
C ILE A 284 -31.95 14.47 -12.96
N ASN A 285 -32.90 14.24 -12.06
CA ASN A 285 -34.28 14.02 -12.38
C ASN A 285 -35.00 15.37 -12.48
N ALA A 286 -35.50 15.71 -13.66
CA ALA A 286 -36.18 16.97 -13.93
C ALA A 286 -37.40 17.23 -13.03
N ASP A 287 -38.09 16.17 -12.58
CA ASP A 287 -39.30 16.24 -11.75
C ASP A 287 -39.01 16.29 -10.24
N SER A 288 -37.73 16.26 -9.83
CA SER A 288 -37.33 16.30 -8.42
C SER A 288 -36.95 17.72 -7.98
N ALA A 289 -37.16 18.01 -6.69
CA ALA A 289 -36.70 19.24 -6.05
C ALA A 289 -35.29 19.08 -5.45
N TYR A 290 -34.43 20.06 -5.70
CA TYR A 290 -33.04 20.06 -5.23
C TYR A 290 -32.81 21.17 -4.21
N LEU A 291 -32.43 20.76 -3.00
CA LEU A 291 -32.14 21.67 -1.89
C LEU A 291 -30.66 22.10 -1.92
N ILE A 292 -30.43 23.40 -2.06
CA ILE A 292 -29.11 24.04 -2.05
C ILE A 292 -28.98 24.85 -0.76
N THR A 293 -28.04 24.45 0.10
CA THR A 293 -27.77 25.09 1.39
C THR A 293 -26.42 25.81 1.35
N GLY A 294 -26.27 26.91 2.08
CA GLY A 294 -24.95 27.58 2.24
C GLY A 294 -24.95 29.09 2.08
N GLY A 295 -26.11 29.71 1.82
CA GLY A 295 -26.19 31.15 1.56
C GLY A 295 -25.88 31.52 0.11
N PRO A 296 -26.22 32.75 -0.32
CA PRO A 296 -25.98 33.19 -1.68
C PRO A 296 -24.51 33.57 -1.88
N ASP A 297 -23.71 32.60 -2.29
CA ASP A 297 -22.33 32.78 -2.70
C ASP A 297 -22.13 32.31 -4.15
N ARG A 298 -20.91 32.46 -4.67
CA ARG A 298 -20.61 32.06 -6.04
C ARG A 298 -20.80 30.56 -6.26
N LEU A 299 -20.44 29.73 -5.29
CA LEU A 299 -20.50 28.28 -5.41
C LEU A 299 -21.94 27.76 -5.48
N THR A 300 -22.80 28.24 -4.59
CA THR A 300 -24.23 27.88 -4.57
C THR A 300 -24.96 28.33 -5.83
N LEU A 301 -24.60 29.49 -6.39
CA LEU A 301 -25.12 29.96 -7.68
C LEU A 301 -24.61 29.12 -8.86
N ASP A 302 -23.33 28.75 -8.86
CA ASP A 302 -22.74 27.90 -9.91
C ASP A 302 -23.35 26.48 -9.87
N ILE A 303 -23.61 25.94 -8.67
CA ILE A 303 -24.32 24.66 -8.49
C ILE A 303 -25.77 24.76 -8.99
N ALA A 304 -26.47 25.85 -8.67
CA ALA A 304 -27.84 26.07 -9.15
C ALA A 304 -27.89 26.15 -10.68
N ASP A 305 -26.98 26.91 -11.31
CA ASP A 305 -26.88 27.02 -12.77
C ASP A 305 -26.57 25.67 -13.40
N TRP A 306 -25.66 24.90 -12.80
CA TRP A 306 -25.32 23.55 -13.26
C TRP A 306 -26.51 22.60 -13.17
N LEU A 307 -27.27 22.58 -12.07
CA LEU A 307 -28.46 21.74 -11.92
C LEU A 307 -29.53 22.04 -12.97
N VAL A 308 -29.74 23.32 -13.31
CA VAL A 308 -30.67 23.71 -14.39
C VAL A 308 -30.14 23.27 -15.76
N GLN A 309 -28.83 23.34 -15.99
CA GLN A 309 -28.20 22.80 -17.21
C GLN A 309 -28.36 21.28 -17.32
N GLN A 310 -28.45 20.57 -16.19
CA GLN A 310 -28.79 19.14 -16.13
C GLN A 310 -30.33 18.89 -16.13
N GLU A 311 -31.11 19.85 -16.61
CA GLU A 311 -32.58 19.78 -16.76
C GLU A 311 -33.41 19.79 -15.47
N SER A 312 -32.81 20.05 -14.30
CA SER A 312 -33.58 20.26 -13.07
C SER A 312 -34.54 21.45 -13.21
N ARG A 313 -35.79 21.26 -12.77
CA ARG A 313 -36.84 22.29 -12.85
C ARG A 313 -37.25 22.84 -11.49
N HIS A 314 -36.81 22.26 -10.38
CA HIS A 314 -37.24 22.67 -9.05
C HIS A 314 -36.03 22.86 -8.12
N LEU A 315 -35.73 24.10 -7.78
CA LEU A 315 -34.63 24.45 -6.89
C LEU A 315 -35.18 25.07 -5.60
N ILE A 316 -34.66 24.61 -4.46
CA ILE A 316 -34.94 25.19 -3.15
C ILE A 316 -33.63 25.74 -2.60
N MET A 317 -33.51 27.05 -2.47
CA MET A 317 -32.32 27.70 -1.92
C MET A 317 -32.57 28.11 -0.47
N VAL A 318 -31.78 27.57 0.45
CA VAL A 318 -31.89 27.84 1.89
C VAL A 318 -30.65 28.55 2.40
N ALA A 319 -30.90 29.63 3.16
CA ALA A 319 -29.88 30.33 3.92
C ALA A 319 -30.45 30.79 5.25
N ARG A 320 -29.59 31.05 6.23
CA ARG A 320 -29.97 31.59 7.54
C ARG A 320 -29.76 33.09 7.65
N ASP A 321 -30.31 33.68 8.71
CA ASP A 321 -30.04 35.05 9.17
C ASP A 321 -30.28 36.13 8.10
N GLY A 322 -31.29 35.95 7.24
CA GLY A 322 -31.57 36.88 6.16
C GLY A 322 -30.47 36.96 5.12
N ALA A 323 -29.49 36.04 5.12
CA ALA A 323 -28.45 35.98 4.09
C ALA A 323 -29.07 35.83 2.70
N ILE A 324 -30.25 35.21 2.61
CA ILE A 324 -31.00 35.07 1.38
C ILE A 324 -31.44 36.42 0.77
N SER A 325 -31.59 37.47 1.58
CA SER A 325 -31.87 38.83 1.09
C SER A 325 -30.72 39.42 0.26
N LYS A 326 -29.52 38.83 0.36
CA LYS A 326 -28.33 39.18 -0.42
C LYS A 326 -28.22 38.40 -1.73
N LEU A 327 -29.12 37.45 -1.99
CA LEU A 327 -29.17 36.72 -3.25
C LEU A 327 -29.47 37.70 -4.39
N PRO A 328 -28.59 37.80 -5.41
CA PRO A 328 -28.83 38.73 -6.51
C PRO A 328 -30.11 38.36 -7.25
N LYS A 329 -31.11 39.26 -7.27
CA LYS A 329 -32.38 39.04 -8.00
C LYS A 329 -32.16 38.66 -9.47
N ALA A 330 -31.12 39.24 -10.09
CA ALA A 330 -30.74 38.91 -11.46
C ALA A 330 -30.29 37.44 -11.63
N ALA A 331 -29.68 36.82 -10.61
CA ALA A 331 -29.27 35.42 -10.65
C ALA A 331 -30.49 34.49 -10.56
N VAL A 332 -31.46 34.80 -9.69
CA VAL A 332 -32.72 34.06 -9.60
C VAL A 332 -33.50 34.16 -10.91
N HIS A 333 -33.67 35.36 -11.45
CA HIS A 333 -34.35 35.56 -12.73
C HIS A 333 -33.65 34.82 -13.90
N LYS A 334 -32.32 34.68 -13.88
CA LYS A 334 -31.58 33.91 -14.89
C LYS A 334 -31.97 32.43 -14.84
N LEU A 335 -32.04 31.85 -13.65
CA LEU A 335 -32.44 30.45 -13.44
C LEU A 335 -33.91 30.24 -13.83
N GLU A 336 -34.80 31.17 -13.47
CA GLU A 336 -36.21 31.15 -13.84
C GLU A 336 -36.43 31.28 -15.35
N ALA A 337 -35.67 32.16 -16.02
CA ALA A 337 -35.69 32.30 -17.47
C ALA A 337 -35.19 31.05 -18.20
N ALA A 338 -34.34 30.24 -17.56
CA ALA A 338 -33.89 28.93 -18.05
C ALA A 338 -34.91 27.80 -17.76
N GLY A 339 -36.07 28.14 -17.17
CA GLY A 339 -37.20 27.23 -16.96
C GLY A 339 -37.22 26.52 -15.61
N ALA A 340 -36.45 26.99 -14.62
CA ALA A 340 -36.49 26.45 -13.27
C ALA A 340 -37.46 27.25 -12.37
N GLN A 341 -38.19 26.56 -11.50
CA GLN A 341 -38.88 27.17 -10.38
C GLN A 341 -37.92 27.26 -9.20
N VAL A 342 -37.64 28.47 -8.73
CA VAL A 342 -36.73 28.71 -7.61
C VAL A 342 -37.52 29.15 -6.38
N VAL A 343 -37.50 28.32 -5.33
CA VAL A 343 -38.06 28.64 -4.03
C VAL A 343 -36.93 29.05 -3.10
N VAL A 344 -37.12 30.16 -2.40
CA VAL A 344 -36.08 30.81 -1.62
C VAL A 344 -36.57 30.89 -0.18
N ILE A 345 -35.90 30.21 0.75
CA ILE A 345 -36.34 30.09 2.15
C ILE A 345 -35.24 30.58 3.09
N ASP A 346 -35.62 31.48 3.99
CA ASP A 346 -34.79 31.87 5.14
C ASP A 346 -35.06 30.90 6.29
N ALA A 347 -34.09 30.04 6.64
CA ALA A 347 -34.22 28.97 7.63
C ALA A 347 -32.85 28.56 8.20
N ASP A 348 -32.85 28.19 9.49
CA ASP A 348 -31.71 27.56 10.18
C ASP A 348 -31.89 26.03 10.21
N LEU A 349 -31.16 25.33 9.35
CA LEU A 349 -31.22 23.86 9.24
C LEU A 349 -30.63 23.11 10.44
N SER A 350 -30.12 23.81 11.46
CA SER A 350 -29.81 23.21 12.77
C SER A 350 -31.00 23.19 13.73
N ALA A 351 -32.08 23.93 13.42
CA ALA A 351 -33.30 23.98 14.21
C ALA A 351 -34.37 23.02 13.64
N PRO A 352 -34.87 22.03 14.42
CA PRO A 352 -35.84 21.04 13.91
C PRO A 352 -37.12 21.63 13.32
N GLN A 353 -37.59 22.76 13.85
CA GLN A 353 -38.81 23.45 13.37
C GLN A 353 -38.63 24.05 11.97
N ASP A 354 -37.41 24.45 11.64
CA ASP A 354 -37.08 25.00 10.31
C ASP A 354 -36.88 23.88 9.28
N ILE A 355 -36.42 22.70 9.71
CA ILE A 355 -36.34 21.50 8.86
C ILE A 355 -37.74 21.01 8.48
N GLU A 356 -38.73 21.04 9.39
CA GLU A 356 -40.11 20.66 9.07
C GLU A 356 -40.81 21.62 8.08
N ARG A 357 -40.32 22.86 7.99
CA ARG A 357 -40.88 23.92 7.14
C ARG A 357 -40.30 23.93 5.72
N VAL A 358 -39.02 23.55 5.58
CA VAL A 358 -38.29 23.43 4.31
C VAL A 358 -38.66 22.12 3.63
#